data_AF-A0A6B3CC38-F1
#
_entry.id   AF-A0A6B3CC38-F1
#
_cell.length_a   1.000
_cell.length_b   1.000
_cell.length_c   1.000
_cell.angle_alpha   90.00
_cell.angle_beta   90.00
_cell.angle_gamma   90.00
#
_symmetry.space_group_name_H-M   'P 1'
#
loop_
_entity.id
_entity.type
_entity.pdbx_description
1 polymer ?
#
loop_
_entity_poly.entity_id
_entity_poly.type
_entity_poly.pdbx_seq_one_letter_code
_entity_poly.pdbx_strand_id
1 'polypeptide(L)'
;MDDGLYGRWYVNSLLYAVLGAALGALVSVACGYAFDKYRFRHKEKLFGLVLAAVMVPQTVLALPLYLMASEAGLVNTFWAVFIPVLFNPFGVYLGRIFARGYVPDEVLEAARVDGAGELTTYVRVALRMLGPGLVTVFLFQLTAIW
;
A
#
# COMPACT_ATOMS: atom_id res chain seq x y z
N MET A 1 23.66 -7.17 -31.15
CA MET A 1 22.59 -6.16 -31.09
C MET A 1 21.66 -6.62 -30.00
N ASP A 2 21.61 -5.83 -28.93
CA ASP A 2 20.85 -5.99 -27.68
C ASP A 2 21.24 -7.20 -26.82
N ASP A 3 22.34 -7.10 -26.06
CA ASP A 3 22.88 -8.11 -25.12
C ASP A 3 21.90 -8.51 -23.96
N GLY A 4 20.66 -8.87 -24.27
CA GLY A 4 19.58 -9.16 -23.32
C GLY A 4 19.06 -7.93 -22.54
N LEU A 5 19.52 -6.72 -22.87
CA LEU A 5 19.20 -5.49 -22.13
C LEU A 5 17.69 -5.21 -22.07
N TYR A 6 17.00 -5.32 -23.20
CA TYR A 6 15.55 -5.15 -23.25
C TYR A 6 14.82 -6.18 -22.38
N GLY A 7 15.24 -7.45 -22.42
CA GLY A 7 14.67 -8.50 -21.57
C GLY A 7 14.84 -8.18 -20.08
N ARG A 8 16.02 -7.69 -19.68
CA ARG A 8 16.28 -7.26 -18.31
C ARG A 8 15.41 -6.07 -17.90
N TRP A 9 15.22 -5.08 -18.77
CA TRP A 9 14.35 -3.93 -18.49
C TRP A 9 12.90 -4.34 -18.34
N TYR A 10 12.39 -5.20 -19.23
CA TYR A 10 11.04 -5.76 -19.11
C TYR A 10 10.83 -6.52 -17.81
N VAL A 11 11.78 -7.39 -17.43
CA VAL A 11 11.70 -8.14 -16.16
C VAL A 11 11.73 -7.19 -14.97
N ASN A 12 12.60 -6.17 -14.99
CA ASN A 12 12.64 -5.16 -13.93
C ASN A 12 11.28 -4.44 -13.79
N SER A 13 10.74 -3.89 -14.88
CA SER A 13 9.44 -3.21 -14.88
C SER A 13 8.32 -4.12 -14.39
N LEU A 14 8.29 -5.38 -14.84
CA LEU A 14 7.29 -6.35 -14.40
C LEU A 14 7.41 -6.63 -12.89
N LEU A 15 8.63 -6.78 -12.38
CA LEU A 15 8.88 -7.00 -10.95
C LEU A 15 8.46 -5.79 -10.13
N TYR A 16 8.84 -4.57 -10.53
CA TYR A 16 8.39 -3.36 -9.84
C TYR A 16 6.88 -3.25 -9.82
N ALA A 17 6.24 -3.39 -10.98
CA ALA A 17 4.81 -3.20 -11.12
C ALA A 17 4.02 -4.25 -10.35
N VAL A 18 4.29 -5.54 -10.56
CA VAL A 18 3.49 -6.62 -9.98
C VAL A 18 3.78 -6.79 -8.49
N LEU A 19 5.05 -6.94 -8.11
CA LEU A 19 5.39 -7.14 -6.70
C LEU A 19 5.19 -5.86 -5.89
N GLY A 20 5.55 -4.70 -6.45
CA GLY A 20 5.35 -3.41 -5.81
C GLY A 20 3.87 -3.11 -5.59
N ALA A 21 3.02 -3.32 -6.60
CA ALA A 21 1.57 -3.14 -6.45
C ALA A 21 0.94 -4.15 -5.50
N ALA A 22 1.38 -5.42 -5.52
CA ALA A 22 0.81 -6.44 -4.63
C ALA A 22 1.15 -6.15 -3.17
N LEU A 23 2.42 -5.90 -2.86
CA LEU A 23 2.86 -5.60 -1.50
C LEU A 23 2.38 -4.21 -1.04
N GLY A 24 2.46 -3.22 -1.90
CA GLY A 24 1.95 -1.87 -1.64
C GLY A 24 0.45 -1.87 -1.37
N ALA A 25 -0.35 -2.66 -2.11
CA ALA A 25 -1.78 -2.78 -1.86
C ALA A 25 -2.07 -3.45 -0.52
N LEU A 26 -1.34 -4.51 -0.17
CA LEU A 26 -1.46 -5.17 1.14
C LEU A 26 -1.17 -4.20 2.28
N VAL A 27 -0.07 -3.45 2.21
CA VAL A 27 0.31 -2.43 3.20
C VAL A 27 -0.75 -1.33 3.28
N SER A 28 -1.15 -0.78 2.12
CA SER A 28 -2.18 0.26 2.03
C SER A 28 -3.52 -0.16 2.64
N VAL A 29 -4.00 -1.37 2.32
CA VAL A 29 -5.27 -1.90 2.84
C VAL A 29 -5.17 -2.19 4.33
N ALA A 30 -4.04 -2.72 4.82
CA ALA A 30 -3.80 -2.90 6.25
C ALA A 30 -3.84 -1.56 7.01
N CYS A 31 -3.15 -0.53 6.51
CA CYS A 31 -3.16 0.80 7.09
C CYS A 31 -4.57 1.43 7.04
N GLY A 32 -5.26 1.33 5.91
CA GLY A 32 -6.64 1.83 5.76
C GLY A 32 -7.60 1.16 6.73
N TYR A 33 -7.51 -0.16 6.89
CA TYR A 33 -8.23 -0.93 7.89
C TYR A 33 -7.92 -0.44 9.31
N ALA A 34 -6.65 -0.20 9.63
CA ALA A 34 -6.23 0.32 10.92
C ALA A 34 -6.85 1.71 11.21
N PHE A 35 -6.81 2.63 10.24
CA PHE A 35 -7.41 3.97 10.34
C PHE A 35 -8.93 3.93 10.49
N ASP A 36 -9.62 2.94 9.93
CA ASP A 36 -11.06 2.81 10.12
C ASP A 36 -11.39 2.17 11.48
N LYS A 37 -10.90 0.95 11.70
CA LYS A 37 -11.38 0.04 12.76
C LYS A 37 -10.75 0.26 14.13
N TYR A 38 -9.55 0.82 14.19
CA TYR A 38 -8.89 1.05 15.48
C TYR A 38 -9.13 2.48 15.97
N ARG A 39 -9.16 2.59 17.30
CA ARG A 39 -9.21 3.87 18.00
C ARG A 39 -7.82 4.16 18.55
N PHE A 40 -7.20 5.24 18.10
CA PHE A 40 -5.92 5.72 18.62
C PHE A 40 -5.86 7.24 18.62
N ARG A 41 -4.99 7.79 19.47
CA ARG A 41 -4.85 9.24 19.65
C ARG A 41 -4.41 9.89 18.34
N HIS A 42 -5.10 10.96 17.93
CA HIS A 42 -4.85 11.73 16.69
C HIS A 42 -5.20 11.03 15.37
N LYS A 43 -6.00 9.95 15.38
CA LYS A 43 -6.42 9.22 14.17
C LYS A 43 -6.81 10.12 12.99
N GLU A 44 -7.72 11.07 13.19
CA GLU A 44 -8.18 11.95 12.11
C GLU A 44 -7.14 12.98 11.66
N LYS A 45 -6.25 13.43 12.55
CA LYS A 45 -5.14 14.33 12.15
C LYS A 45 -4.13 13.60 11.28
N LEU A 46 -3.76 12.38 11.68
CA LEU A 46 -2.85 11.53 10.91
C LEU A 46 -3.47 11.11 9.57
N PHE A 47 -4.78 10.84 9.54
CA PHE A 47 -5.45 10.59 8.27
C PHE A 47 -5.54 11.86 7.40
N GLY A 48 -5.71 13.04 8.00
CA GLY A 48 -5.59 14.31 7.29
C GLY A 48 -4.23 14.49 6.62
N LEU A 49 -3.15 14.02 7.25
CA LEU A 49 -1.82 13.98 6.63
C LEU A 49 -1.75 13.02 5.44
N VAL A 50 -2.40 11.85 5.52
CA VAL A 50 -2.52 10.93 4.39
C VAL A 50 -3.22 11.60 3.21
N LEU A 51 -4.34 12.31 3.47
CA LEU A 51 -5.06 13.06 2.44
C LEU A 51 -4.21 14.17 1.82
N ALA A 52 -3.46 14.92 2.63
CA ALA A 52 -2.53 15.93 2.13
C ALA A 52 -1.45 15.31 1.23
N ALA A 53 -0.92 14.13 1.61
CA ALA A 53 0.06 13.41 0.82
C ALA A 53 -0.49 12.92 -0.53
N VAL A 54 -1.78 12.59 -0.63
CA VAL A 54 -2.44 12.26 -1.92
C VAL A 54 -2.37 13.44 -2.91
N MET A 55 -2.36 14.68 -2.42
CA MET A 55 -2.32 15.87 -3.26
C MET A 55 -0.90 16.21 -3.77
N VAL A 56 0.14 15.54 -3.27
CA VAL A 56 1.53 15.81 -3.63
C VAL A 56 1.84 15.22 -5.01
N PRO A 57 2.28 16.03 -5.99
CA PRO A 57 2.69 15.52 -7.29
C PRO A 57 3.93 14.63 -7.16
N GLN A 58 3.86 13.41 -7.70
CA GLN A 58 4.96 12.43 -7.61
C GLN A 58 6.25 12.93 -8.28
N THR A 59 6.14 13.78 -9.30
CA THR A 59 7.28 14.38 -10.00
C THR A 59 8.14 15.25 -9.08
N VAL A 60 7.55 15.90 -8.07
CA VAL A 60 8.29 16.72 -7.09
C VAL A 60 9.06 15.85 -6.10
N LEU A 61 8.62 14.61 -5.86
CA LEU A 61 9.29 13.66 -4.97
C LEU A 61 10.51 13.00 -5.60
N ALA A 62 10.70 13.10 -6.93
CA ALA A 62 11.79 12.44 -7.63
C ALA A 62 13.18 12.85 -7.10
N LEU A 63 13.42 14.16 -6.94
CA LEU A 63 14.71 14.66 -6.44
C LEU A 63 14.96 14.27 -4.97
N PRO A 64 14.02 14.49 -4.03
CA PRO A 64 14.18 14.01 -2.65
C PRO A 64 14.45 12.51 -2.56
N LEU A 65 13.70 11.68 -3.28
CA LEU A 65 13.90 10.23 -3.28
C LEU A 65 15.26 9.84 -3.87
N TYR A 66 15.71 10.52 -4.91
CA TYR A 66 17.06 10.32 -5.47
C TYR A 66 18.16 10.65 -4.45
N LEU A 67 18.07 11.78 -3.76
CA LEU A 67 19.05 12.17 -2.74
C LEU A 67 19.09 11.15 -1.60
N MET A 68 17.92 10.72 -1.10
CA MET A 68 17.84 9.66 -0.08
C MET A 68 18.46 8.33 -0.56
N ALA A 69 18.19 7.93 -1.81
CA ALA A 69 18.80 6.74 -2.39
C ALA A 69 20.32 6.89 -2.57
N SER A 70 20.79 8.10 -2.90
CA SER A 70 22.22 8.40 -3.06
C SER A 70 22.97 8.29 -1.74
N GLU A 71 22.42 8.90 -0.69
CA GLU A 71 22.97 8.80 0.67
C GLU A 71 22.99 7.35 1.17
N ALA A 72 21.96 6.57 0.83
CA ALA A 72 21.87 5.15 1.18
C ALA A 72 22.72 4.22 0.27
N GLY A 73 23.38 4.74 -0.78
CA GLY A 73 24.13 3.93 -1.74
C GLY A 73 23.26 3.00 -2.60
N LEU A 74 21.96 3.28 -2.72
CA LEU A 74 20.97 2.47 -3.45
C LEU A 74 20.74 2.95 -4.89
N VAL A 75 21.36 4.05 -5.31
CA VAL A 75 21.23 4.58 -6.69
C VAL A 75 21.59 3.51 -7.71
N ASN A 76 20.84 3.46 -8.82
CA ASN A 76 20.96 2.45 -9.88
C ASN A 76 20.69 1.00 -9.43
N THR A 77 20.00 0.79 -8.31
CA THR A 77 19.56 -0.54 -7.86
C THR A 77 18.04 -0.68 -7.85
N PHE A 78 17.57 -1.93 -7.78
CA PHE A 78 16.15 -2.27 -7.64
C PHE A 78 15.48 -1.56 -6.45
N TRP A 79 16.21 -1.45 -5.34
CA TRP A 79 15.69 -0.93 -4.08
C TRP A 79 15.35 0.56 -4.11
N ALA A 80 16.06 1.35 -4.93
CA ALA A 80 15.80 2.78 -5.06
C ALA A 80 14.39 3.10 -5.59
N VAL A 81 13.77 2.16 -6.31
CA VAL A 81 12.40 2.29 -6.82
C VAL A 81 11.44 1.43 -6.01
N PHE A 82 11.82 0.18 -5.71
CA PHE A 82 10.93 -0.78 -5.08
C PHE A 82 10.47 -0.37 -3.69
N ILE A 83 11.35 0.17 -2.85
CA ILE A 83 10.98 0.55 -1.47
C ILE A 83 9.98 1.71 -1.47
N PRO A 84 10.21 2.84 -2.18
CA PRO A 84 9.25 3.94 -2.21
C PRO A 84 7.85 3.55 -2.69
N VAL A 85 7.72 2.70 -3.71
CA VAL A 85 6.41 2.35 -4.29
C VAL A 85 5.51 1.56 -3.33
N LEU A 86 6.06 0.94 -2.28
CA LEU A 86 5.27 0.27 -1.24
C LEU A 86 4.44 1.24 -0.39
N PHE A 87 4.78 2.53 -0.41
CA PHE A 87 4.13 3.57 0.38
C PHE A 87 3.22 4.43 -0.50
N ASN A 88 1.94 4.08 -0.56
CA ASN A 88 0.97 4.77 -1.40
C ASN A 88 -0.19 5.38 -0.57
N PRO A 89 -0.21 6.71 -0.35
CA PRO A 89 -1.26 7.39 0.41
C PRO A 89 -2.66 7.22 -0.19
N PHE A 90 -2.77 7.17 -1.52
CA PHE A 90 -4.06 6.97 -2.20
C PHE A 90 -4.62 5.57 -1.92
N GLY A 91 -3.78 4.55 -1.91
CA GLY A 91 -4.14 3.21 -1.49
C GLY A 91 -4.61 3.15 -0.03
N VAL A 92 -3.97 3.88 0.89
CA VAL A 92 -4.39 3.96 2.30
C VAL A 92 -5.76 4.61 2.43
N TYR A 93 -5.99 5.70 1.69
CA TYR A 93 -7.28 6.38 1.61
C TYR A 93 -8.40 5.43 1.14
N LEU A 94 -8.18 4.73 0.02
CA LEU A 94 -9.12 3.73 -0.49
C LEU A 94 -9.32 2.57 0.49
N GLY A 95 -8.24 2.07 1.10
CA GLY A 95 -8.28 1.03 2.11
C GLY A 95 -9.18 1.39 3.28
N ARG A 96 -9.18 2.66 3.73
CA ARG A 96 -10.08 3.15 4.78
C ARG A 96 -11.54 3.15 4.33
N ILE A 97 -11.81 3.61 3.10
CA ILE A 97 -13.17 3.61 2.53
C ILE A 97 -13.71 2.18 2.42
N PHE A 98 -12.90 1.25 1.90
CA PHE A 98 -13.30 -0.15 1.76
C PHE A 98 -13.45 -0.83 3.11
N ALA A 99 -12.58 -0.55 4.09
CA ALA A 99 -12.76 -1.08 5.45
C ALA A 99 -14.07 -0.61 6.08
N ARG A 100 -14.41 0.67 5.91
CA ARG A 100 -15.66 1.23 6.40
C ARG A 100 -16.89 0.62 5.73
N GLY A 101 -16.82 0.40 4.42
CA GLY A 101 -17.96 -0.08 3.63
C GLY A 101 -18.15 -1.60 3.65
N TYR A 102 -17.07 -2.38 3.71
CA TYR A 102 -17.11 -3.83 3.50
C TYR A 102 -16.94 -4.65 4.77
N VAL A 103 -16.47 -4.06 5.87
CA VAL A 103 -16.20 -4.79 7.12
C VAL A 103 -17.09 -4.23 8.23
N PRO A 104 -18.23 -4.87 8.53
CA PRO A 104 -19.06 -4.46 9.65
C PRO A 104 -18.37 -4.72 11.00
N ASP A 105 -18.63 -3.88 12.00
CA ASP A 105 -17.95 -3.96 13.29
C ASP A 105 -18.41 -5.18 14.10
N GLU A 106 -19.67 -5.59 13.96
CA GLU A 106 -20.26 -6.77 14.59
C GLU A 106 -19.54 -8.08 14.20
N VAL A 107 -18.99 -8.15 12.98
CA VAL A 107 -18.22 -9.32 12.52
C VAL A 107 -16.87 -9.37 13.24
N LEU A 108 -16.27 -8.21 13.52
CA LEU A 108 -15.02 -8.11 14.27
C LEU A 108 -15.25 -8.41 15.76
N GLU A 109 -16.37 -7.98 16.32
CA GLU A 109 -16.78 -8.31 17.67
C GLU A 109 -17.06 -9.80 17.84
N ALA A 110 -17.75 -10.43 16.89
CA ALA A 110 -17.97 -11.88 16.87
C ALA A 110 -16.64 -12.66 16.86
N ALA A 111 -15.69 -12.25 16.01
CA ALA A 111 -14.37 -12.87 15.98
C ALA A 111 -13.62 -12.77 17.33
N ARG A 112 -13.78 -11.65 18.06
CA ARG A 112 -13.20 -11.49 19.40
C ARG A 112 -13.89 -12.36 20.45
N VAL A 113 -15.22 -12.51 20.37
CA VAL A 113 -15.99 -13.43 21.23
C VAL A 113 -15.53 -14.88 21.01
N ASP A 114 -15.21 -15.25 19.77
CA ASP A 114 -14.64 -16.55 19.40
C ASP A 114 -13.15 -16.70 19.80
N GLY A 115 -12.56 -15.71 20.48
CA GLY A 115 -11.19 -15.73 20.98
C GLY A 115 -10.12 -15.44 19.92
N ALA A 116 -10.48 -14.94 18.74
CA ALA A 116 -9.50 -14.57 17.71
C ALA A 116 -8.76 -13.27 18.11
N GLY A 117 -7.42 -13.34 18.12
CA GLY A 117 -6.58 -12.14 18.28
C GLY A 117 -6.63 -11.23 17.05
N GLU A 118 -6.28 -9.96 17.22
CA GLU A 118 -6.41 -8.91 16.18
C GLU A 118 -5.77 -9.25 14.83
N LEU A 119 -4.57 -9.85 14.82
CA LEU A 119 -3.91 -10.24 13.57
C LEU A 119 -4.69 -11.37 12.85
N THR A 120 -5.21 -12.32 13.61
CA THR A 120 -6.04 -13.41 13.08
C THR A 120 -7.35 -12.85 12.54
N THR A 121 -7.99 -11.94 13.27
CA THR A 121 -9.20 -11.25 12.84
C THR A 121 -8.97 -10.48 11.54
N TYR A 122 -7.86 -9.74 11.43
CA TYR A 122 -7.51 -9.05 10.19
C TYR A 122 -7.31 -10.04 9.03
N VAL A 123 -6.42 -11.02 9.17
CA VAL A 123 -6.03 -11.90 8.06
C VAL A 123 -7.15 -12.86 7.64
N ARG A 124 -7.87 -13.45 8.60
CA ARG A 124 -8.85 -14.50 8.32
C ARG A 124 -10.27 -13.97 8.09
N VAL A 125 -10.59 -12.78 8.58
CA VAL A 125 -11.95 -12.21 8.49
C VAL A 125 -11.93 -10.96 7.62
N ALA A 126 -11.33 -9.87 8.11
CA ALA A 126 -11.42 -8.58 7.44
C ALA A 126 -10.79 -8.58 6.03
N LEU A 127 -9.60 -9.17 5.87
CA LEU A 127 -8.87 -9.17 4.60
C LEU A 127 -9.62 -9.93 3.49
N ARG A 128 -10.40 -10.96 3.84
CA ARG A 128 -11.24 -11.69 2.88
C ARG A 128 -12.41 -10.83 2.40
N MET A 129 -13.05 -10.11 3.31
CA MET A 129 -14.13 -9.16 2.99
C MET A 129 -13.59 -7.97 2.19
N LEU A 130 -12.34 -7.57 2.47
CA LEU A 130 -11.61 -6.54 1.74
C LEU A 130 -11.07 -7.02 0.38
N GLY A 131 -11.21 -8.29 0.01
CA GLY A 131 -10.67 -8.86 -1.23
C GLY A 131 -10.96 -8.03 -2.48
N PRO A 132 -12.21 -7.62 -2.75
CA PRO A 132 -12.53 -6.73 -3.87
C PRO A 132 -11.79 -5.38 -3.79
N GLY A 133 -11.75 -4.77 -2.60
CA GLY A 133 -11.03 -3.50 -2.39
C GLY A 133 -9.52 -3.64 -2.56
N LEU A 134 -8.93 -4.76 -2.13
CA LEU A 134 -7.52 -5.08 -2.33
C LEU A 134 -7.17 -5.18 -3.82
N VAL A 135 -8.02 -5.84 -4.61
CA VAL A 135 -7.85 -5.92 -6.07
C VAL A 135 -7.93 -4.53 -6.70
N THR A 136 -8.85 -3.68 -6.27
CA THR A 136 -8.93 -2.29 -6.75
C THR A 136 -7.66 -1.51 -6.45
N VAL A 137 -7.16 -1.55 -5.22
CA VAL A 137 -5.92 -0.85 -4.84
C VAL A 137 -4.72 -1.40 -5.63
N PHE A 138 -4.63 -2.73 -5.77
CA PHE A 138 -3.62 -3.38 -6.58
C PHE A 138 -3.62 -2.88 -8.02
N LEU A 139 -4.78 -2.84 -8.69
CA LEU A 139 -4.88 -2.40 -10.08
C LEU A 139 -4.46 -0.93 -10.25
N PHE A 140 -4.90 -0.03 -9.36
CA PHE A 140 -4.46 1.36 -9.40
C PHE A 140 -2.94 1.49 -9.23
N GLN A 141 -2.36 0.76 -8.26
CA GLN A 141 -0.91 0.79 -8.06
C GLN A 141 -0.15 0.18 -9.23
N LEU A 142 -0.64 -0.94 -9.80
CA LEU A 142 -0.05 -1.58 -10.97
C LEU A 142 0.05 -0.58 -12.12
N THR A 143 -1.06 0.11 -12.43
CA THR A 143 -1.10 1.13 -13.50
C THR A 143 -0.26 2.37 -13.21
N ALA A 144 0.07 2.64 -11.94
CA ALA A 144 0.91 3.77 -11.55
C ALA A 144 2.41 3.45 -11.56
N ILE A 145 2.79 2.17 -11.41
CA ILE A 145 4.19 1.74 -11.28
C ILE A 145 4.80 1.26 -12.62
N TRP A 146 4.01 0.65 -13.49
CA TRP A 146 4.51 -0.03 -14.71
C TRP A 146 5.22 0.88 -15.72
#